data_AF-A0A2M8NEV2-F1
#
_entry.id   AF-A0A2M8NEV2-F1
#
_cell.length_a   1.000
_cell.length_b   1.000
_cell.length_c   1.000
_cell.angle_alpha   90.00
_cell.angle_beta   90.00
_cell.angle_gamma   90.00
#
_symmetry.space_group_name_H-M   'P 1'
#
loop_
_entity.id
_entity.type
_entity.pdbx_description
1 polymer ?
#
loop_
_entity_poly.entity_id
_entity_poly.type
_entity_poly.pdbx_seq_one_letter_code
_entity_poly.pdbx_strand_id
1 'polypeptide(L)'
;IPALIAVSVPLCLYAVYQRFDVGNPRPGSLLGNANFLASWLILALILLSAHFPVTAHFRIRALHAVVIALNVFTLYLTQSRGALAGLAVGLLAAGLAWCALTGRRRLALGLIAVSVAGVVFYLAAGAI
;
A
#
# COMPACT_ATOMS: atom_id res chain seq x y z
N ILE A 1 -0.84 -16.70 -1.91
CA ILE A 1 0.18 -15.73 -2.40
C ILE A 1 0.26 -15.71 -3.92
N PRO A 2 0.42 -16.84 -4.64
CA PRO A 2 0.25 -16.84 -6.09
C PRO A 2 -1.14 -16.30 -6.51
N ALA A 3 -2.19 -16.65 -5.76
CA ALA A 3 -3.53 -16.07 -5.95
C ALA A 3 -3.59 -14.55 -5.75
N LEU A 4 -2.84 -13.99 -4.79
CA LEU A 4 -2.80 -12.53 -4.57
C LEU A 4 -2.12 -11.83 -5.74
N ILE A 5 -1.04 -12.41 -6.26
CA ILE A 5 -0.35 -11.89 -7.47
C ILE A 5 -1.30 -11.98 -8.67
N ALA A 6 -1.92 -13.13 -8.88
CA ALA A 6 -2.84 -13.37 -9.99
C ALA A 6 -4.04 -12.42 -10.00
N VAL A 7 -4.52 -11.99 -8.82
CA VAL A 7 -5.63 -11.03 -8.70
C VAL A 7 -5.14 -9.57 -8.72
N SER A 8 -3.95 -9.27 -8.17
CA SER A 8 -3.40 -7.91 -8.13
C SER A 8 -3.13 -7.36 -9.51
N VAL A 9 -2.52 -8.17 -10.39
CA VAL A 9 -2.14 -7.74 -11.75
C VAL A 9 -3.34 -7.23 -12.56
N PRO A 10 -4.43 -8.01 -12.75
CA PRO A 10 -5.58 -7.54 -13.53
C PRO A 10 -6.29 -6.35 -12.87
N LEU A 11 -6.39 -6.30 -11.54
CA LEU A 11 -7.00 -5.16 -10.84
C LEU A 11 -6.21 -3.87 -11.03
N CYS A 12 -4.88 -3.94 -10.94
CA CYS A 12 -4.02 -2.79 -11.15
C CYS A 12 -4.06 -2.31 -12.60
N LEU A 13 -4.01 -3.23 -13.57
CA LEU A 13 -4.14 -2.89 -14.99
C LEU A 13 -5.49 -2.25 -15.30
N TYR A 14 -6.57 -2.79 -14.74
CA TYR A 14 -7.91 -2.23 -14.89
C TYR A 14 -8.00 -0.80 -14.32
N ALA A 15 -7.42 -0.55 -13.15
CA ALA A 15 -7.39 0.79 -12.55
C ALA A 15 -6.53 1.78 -13.35
N VAL A 16 -5.43 1.34 -13.95
CA VAL A 16 -4.61 2.13 -14.87
C VAL A 16 -5.41 2.48 -16.13
N TYR A 17 -6.08 1.51 -16.74
CA TYR A 17 -6.98 1.73 -17.88
C TYR A 17 -8.09 2.75 -17.54
N GLN A 18 -8.75 2.60 -16.38
CA GLN A 18 -9.76 3.56 -15.95
C GLN A 18 -9.20 4.98 -15.80
N ARG A 19 -7.97 5.13 -15.28
CA ARG A 19 -7.36 6.44 -15.08
C ARG A 19 -6.98 7.12 -16.38
N PHE A 20 -6.31 6.40 -17.27
CA PHE A 20 -5.64 6.99 -18.43
C PHE A 20 -6.45 6.93 -19.72
N ASP A 21 -7.28 5.91 -19.90
CA ASP A 21 -8.04 5.71 -21.14
C ASP A 21 -9.50 6.17 -20.98
N VAL A 22 -10.14 5.79 -19.87
CA VAL A 22 -11.51 6.23 -19.56
C VAL A 22 -11.55 7.64 -18.96
N GLY A 23 -10.41 8.17 -18.51
CA GLY A 23 -10.31 9.48 -17.88
C GLY A 23 -10.98 9.56 -16.50
N ASN A 24 -11.21 8.43 -15.84
CA ASN A 24 -11.80 8.41 -14.51
C ASN A 24 -10.81 8.98 -13.48
N PRO A 25 -11.14 10.11 -12.81
CA PRO A 25 -10.24 10.72 -11.84
C PRO A 25 -10.04 9.87 -10.59
N ARG A 26 -10.89 8.88 -10.32
CA ARG A 26 -10.78 7.98 -9.18
C ARG A 26 -11.11 6.55 -9.59
N PRO A 27 -10.09 5.77 -9.99
CA PRO A 27 -10.27 4.38 -10.34
C PRO A 27 -10.91 3.60 -9.19
N GLY A 28 -11.96 2.86 -9.53
CA GLY A 28 -12.77 2.07 -8.61
C GLY A 28 -12.58 0.57 -8.82
N SER A 29 -13.11 -0.22 -7.90
CA SER A 29 -13.25 -1.66 -8.12
C SER A 29 -14.26 -1.94 -9.25
N LEU A 30 -14.45 -3.20 -9.62
CA LEU A 30 -15.53 -3.62 -10.53
C LEU A 30 -16.92 -3.16 -10.05
N LEU A 31 -17.08 -2.86 -8.75
CA LEU A 31 -18.29 -2.29 -8.15
C LEU A 31 -18.31 -0.75 -8.15
N GLY A 32 -17.37 -0.09 -8.83
CA GLY A 32 -17.27 1.37 -8.94
C GLY A 32 -16.75 2.09 -7.70
N ASN A 33 -16.41 1.37 -6.62
CA ASN A 33 -16.02 1.98 -5.35
C ASN A 33 -14.49 2.04 -5.19
N ALA A 34 -13.93 3.26 -5.22
CA ALA A 34 -12.50 3.52 -5.04
C ALA A 34 -11.98 3.14 -3.65
N ASN A 35 -12.80 3.28 -2.59
CA ASN A 35 -12.40 2.91 -1.23
C ASN A 35 -12.30 1.39 -1.06
N PHE A 36 -13.21 0.64 -1.69
CA PHE A 36 -13.14 -0.82 -1.67
C PHE A 36 -11.87 -1.32 -2.36
N LEU A 37 -11.55 -0.77 -3.55
CA LEU A 37 -10.31 -1.08 -4.26
C LEU A 37 -9.09 -0.74 -3.40
N ALA A 38 -9.06 0.45 -2.81
CA ALA A 38 -7.95 0.88 -1.97
C ALA A 38 -7.75 -0.03 -0.74
N SER A 39 -8.81 -0.40 -0.03
CA SER A 39 -8.73 -1.35 1.09
C SER A 39 -8.23 -2.73 0.67
N TRP A 40 -8.63 -3.21 -0.51
CA TRP A 40 -8.13 -4.47 -1.05
C TRP A 40 -6.63 -4.39 -1.39
N LEU A 41 -6.19 -3.31 -2.05
CA LEU A 41 -4.78 -3.08 -2.38
C LEU A 41 -3.92 -2.99 -1.12
N ILE A 42 -4.42 -2.37 -0.06
CA ILE A 42 -3.77 -2.30 1.26
C ILE A 42 -3.58 -3.70 1.85
N LEU A 43 -4.64 -4.50 1.87
CA LEU A 43 -4.56 -5.88 2.37
C LEU A 43 -3.55 -6.71 1.55
N ALA A 44 -3.59 -6.57 0.22
CA ALA A 44 -2.65 -7.24 -0.68
C ALA A 44 -1.20 -6.80 -0.40
N LEU A 45 -0.96 -5.51 -0.19
CA LEU A 45 0.36 -4.97 0.17
C LEU A 45 0.88 -5.53 1.49
N ILE A 46 0.05 -5.60 2.53
CA ILE A 46 0.43 -6.16 3.83
C ILE A 46 0.86 -7.62 3.66
N LEU A 47 0.03 -8.43 3.00
CA LEU A 47 0.27 -9.87 2.84
C LEU A 47 1.48 -10.16 1.93
N LEU A 48 1.64 -9.42 0.83
CA LEU A 48 2.78 -9.56 -0.07
C LEU A 48 4.09 -9.13 0.61
N SER A 49 4.06 -8.05 1.39
CA SER A 49 5.24 -7.56 2.12
C SER A 49 5.64 -8.52 3.24
N ALA A 50 4.68 -9.10 3.96
CA ALA A 50 4.93 -10.10 4.99
C ALA A 50 5.60 -11.38 4.44
N HIS A 51 5.29 -11.76 3.19
CA HIS A 51 5.87 -12.95 2.58
C HIS A 51 7.16 -12.72 1.79
N PHE A 52 7.44 -11.47 1.42
CA PHE A 52 8.65 -11.08 0.71
C PHE A 52 9.96 -11.62 1.33
N PRO A 53 10.20 -11.52 2.66
CA PRO A 53 11.44 -12.02 3.27
C PRO A 53 11.55 -13.54 3.33
N VAL A 54 10.42 -14.27 3.23
CA VAL A 54 10.38 -15.75 3.29
C VAL A 54 10.56 -16.37 1.89
N THR A 55 10.53 -15.55 0.84
CA THR A 55 10.64 -16.01 -0.54
C THR A 55 12.10 -16.26 -0.93
N ALA A 56 12.51 -17.53 -1.01
CA ALA A 56 13.89 -17.91 -1.31
C ALA A 56 14.29 -17.71 -2.79
N HIS A 57 13.37 -17.93 -3.73
CA HIS A 57 13.69 -17.85 -5.16
C HIS A 57 13.71 -16.41 -5.68
N PHE A 58 14.86 -15.98 -6.21
CA PHE A 58 15.08 -14.63 -6.76
C PHE A 58 14.00 -14.22 -7.78
N ARG A 59 13.63 -15.09 -8.73
CA ARG A 59 12.60 -14.77 -9.75
C ARG A 59 11.24 -14.48 -9.13
N ILE A 60 10.83 -15.28 -8.15
CA ILE A 60 9.56 -15.11 -7.45
C ILE A 60 9.62 -13.84 -6.60
N ARG A 61 10.76 -13.56 -5.97
CA ARG A 61 10.98 -12.33 -5.20
C ARG A 61 10.94 -11.08 -6.07
N ALA A 62 11.54 -11.11 -7.25
CA ALA A 62 11.44 -10.04 -8.24
C ALA A 62 9.99 -9.80 -8.67
N LEU A 63 9.23 -10.88 -8.95
CA LEU A 63 7.81 -10.78 -9.25
C LEU A 63 7.01 -10.15 -8.09
N HIS A 64 7.29 -10.51 -6.84
CA HIS A 64 6.66 -9.87 -5.68
C HIS A 64 6.98 -8.37 -5.62
N ALA A 65 8.23 -7.98 -5.86
CA ALA A 65 8.62 -6.57 -5.86
C ALA A 65 7.87 -5.77 -6.93
N VAL A 66 7.75 -6.32 -8.14
CA VAL A 66 6.97 -5.71 -9.23
C VAL A 66 5.50 -5.56 -8.84
N VAL A 67 4.89 -6.60 -8.28
CA VAL A 67 3.47 -6.58 -7.89
C VAL A 67 3.24 -5.62 -6.72
N ILE A 68 4.17 -5.52 -5.76
CA ILE A 68 4.12 -4.53 -4.68
C ILE A 68 4.17 -3.12 -5.27
N ALA A 69 5.11 -2.84 -6.17
CA ALA A 69 5.22 -1.53 -6.83
C ALA A 69 3.94 -1.17 -7.60
N LEU A 70 3.36 -2.15 -8.31
CA LEU A 70 2.10 -2.00 -9.04
C LEU A 70 0.94 -1.64 -8.09
N ASN A 71 0.80 -2.36 -6.97
CA ASN A 71 -0.23 -2.08 -5.97
C ASN A 71 -0.07 -0.70 -5.32
N VAL A 72 1.17 -0.29 -5.00
CA VAL A 72 1.46 1.06 -4.46
C VAL A 72 1.06 2.14 -5.47
N PHE A 73 1.44 1.96 -6.73
CA PHE A 73 1.09 2.89 -7.80
C PHE A 73 -0.42 2.99 -7.98
N THR A 74 -1.13 1.86 -8.07
CA THR A 74 -2.59 1.86 -8.18
C THR A 74 -3.27 2.47 -6.96
N LEU A 75 -2.77 2.21 -5.75
CA LEU A 75 -3.30 2.83 -4.53
C LEU A 75 -3.19 4.36 -4.60
N TYR A 76 -2.08 4.89 -5.10
CA TYR A 76 -1.92 6.32 -5.35
C TYR A 76 -2.96 6.87 -6.34
N LEU A 77 -3.27 6.12 -7.41
CA LEU A 77 -4.28 6.52 -8.39
C LEU A 77 -5.70 6.60 -7.79
N THR A 78 -6.04 5.78 -6.79
CA THR A 78 -7.38 5.80 -6.16
C THR A 78 -7.68 7.12 -5.43
N GLN A 79 -6.66 7.90 -5.05
CA GLN A 79 -6.80 9.17 -4.32
C GLN A 79 -7.71 9.05 -3.08
N SER A 80 -7.78 7.87 -2.46
CA SER A 80 -8.56 7.63 -1.25
C SER A 80 -7.76 8.08 -0.02
N ARG A 81 -8.04 9.30 0.45
CA ARG A 81 -7.43 9.88 1.64
C ARG A 81 -7.60 8.98 2.88
N GLY A 82 -8.78 8.36 3.03
CA GLY A 82 -9.09 7.46 4.14
C GLY A 82 -8.32 6.14 4.08
N ALA A 83 -8.18 5.55 2.90
CA ALA A 83 -7.40 4.33 2.74
C ALA A 83 -5.90 4.57 2.96
N LEU A 84 -5.35 5.68 2.46
CA LEU A 84 -3.97 6.07 2.71
C LEU A 84 -3.69 6.31 4.20
N ALA A 85 -4.60 7.00 4.89
CA ALA A 85 -4.51 7.17 6.34
C ALA A 85 -4.59 5.83 7.09
N GLY A 86 -5.51 4.94 6.69
CA GLY A 86 -5.63 3.59 7.25
C GLY A 86 -4.38 2.74 7.06
N LEU A 87 -3.78 2.77 5.87
CA LEU A 87 -2.51 2.09 5.59
C LEU A 87 -1.38 2.66 6.46
N ALA A 88 -1.27 3.99 6.56
CA ALA A 88 -0.22 4.64 7.34
C ALA A 88 -0.33 4.28 8.84
N VAL A 89 -1.55 4.35 9.40
CA VAL A 89 -1.82 3.98 10.79
C VAL A 89 -1.57 2.48 11.02
N GLY A 90 -2.01 1.62 10.10
CA GLY A 90 -1.81 0.17 10.18
C GLY A 90 -0.32 -0.22 10.13
N LEU A 91 0.46 0.37 9.23
CA LEU A 91 1.90 0.16 9.14
C LEU A 91 2.64 0.67 10.38
N LEU A 92 2.24 1.83 10.91
CA LEU A 92 2.80 2.36 12.16
C LEU A 92 2.50 1.44 13.35
N ALA A 93 1.25 1.02 13.51
CA ALA A 93 0.85 0.11 14.59
C ALA A 93 1.60 -1.23 14.50
N ALA A 94 1.68 -1.82 13.30
CA ALA A 94 2.42 -3.06 13.08
C ALA A 94 3.94 -2.90 13.32
N GLY A 95 4.53 -1.80 12.85
CA GLY A 95 5.95 -1.49 13.06
C GLY A 95 6.28 -1.27 14.54
N LEU A 96 5.40 -0.60 15.29
CA LEU A 96 5.53 -0.41 16.73
C LEU A 96 5.38 -1.71 17.51
N ALA A 97 4.39 -2.55 17.15
CA ALA A 97 4.23 -3.88 17.74
C ALA A 97 5.48 -4.74 17.51
N TRP A 98 6.02 -4.74 16.28
CA TRP A 98 7.26 -5.45 15.96
C TRP A 98 8.46 -4.94 16.77
N CYS A 99 8.61 -3.63 16.91
CA CYS A 99 9.69 -3.05 17.71
C CYS A 99 9.55 -3.34 19.20
N ALA A 100 8.32 -3.39 19.72
CA ALA A 100 8.03 -3.79 21.10
C ALA A 100 8.43 -5.25 21.35
N LEU A 101 8.09 -6.16 20.42
CA LEU A 101 8.45 -7.58 20.49
C LEU A 101 9.95 -7.85 20.34
N THR A 102 10.65 -7.04 19.53
CA THR A 102 12.10 -7.24 19.24
C THR A 102 13.04 -6.37 20.09
N GLY A 103 12.50 -5.53 20.98
CA GLY A 103 13.29 -4.64 21.85
C GLY A 103 14.02 -3.50 21.13
N ARG A 104 13.72 -3.24 19.84
CA ARG A 104 14.48 -2.29 18.99
C ARG A 104 13.97 -0.85 19.12
N ARG A 105 14.12 -0.24 20.30
CA ARG A 105 13.62 1.11 20.63
C ARG A 105 14.02 2.23 19.65
N ARG A 106 15.23 2.18 19.08
CA ARG A 106 15.70 3.18 18.09
C ARG A 106 14.91 3.15 16.78
N LEU A 107 14.49 1.96 16.33
CA LEU A 107 13.66 1.81 15.12
C LEU A 107 12.22 2.26 15.37
N ALA A 108 11.68 2.02 16.57
CA ALA A 108 10.37 2.53 16.96
C ALA A 108 10.32 4.06 16.92
N LEU A 109 11.33 4.74 17.47
CA LEU A 109 11.44 6.20 17.43
C LEU A 109 11.57 6.72 15.99
N GLY A 110 12.33 6.02 15.13
CA GLY A 110 12.43 6.35 13.72
C GLY A 110 11.08 6.24 12.99
N LEU A 111 10.32 5.16 13.23
CA LEU A 111 8.99 4.96 12.66
C LEU A 111 8.02 6.06 13.11
N ILE A 112 8.01 6.41 14.41
CA ILE A 112 7.19 7.51 14.93
C ILE A 112 7.58 8.83 14.28
N ALA A 113 8.88 9.14 14.20
CA ALA A 113 9.37 10.38 13.61
C ALA A 113 9.00 10.52 12.13
N VAL A 114 9.15 9.44 11.35
CA VAL A 114 8.76 9.41 9.93
C VAL A 114 7.25 9.59 9.77
N SER A 115 6.45 8.94 10.60
CA SER A 115 4.99 9.08 10.53
C SER A 115 4.52 10.47 10.96
N VAL A 116 5.11 11.06 11.99
CA VAL A 116 4.83 12.44 12.39
C VAL A 116 5.23 13.42 11.28
N ALA A 117 6.44 13.28 10.71
CA ALA A 117 6.89 14.10 9.59
C ALA A 117 5.97 13.96 8.37
N GLY A 118 5.51 12.74 8.06
CA GLY A 118 4.58 12.48 6.96
C GLY A 118 3.21 13.11 7.18
N VAL A 119 2.67 13.07 8.40
CA VAL A 119 1.40 13.73 8.76
C VAL A 119 1.55 15.25 8.69
N VAL A 120 2.63 15.81 9.23
CA VAL A 120 2.91 17.26 9.19
C VAL A 120 3.05 17.73 7.73
N PHE A 121 3.77 16.98 6.90
CA PHE A 121 3.92 17.30 5.48
C PHE A 121 2.58 17.21 4.72
N TYR A 122 1.76 16.18 4.99
CA TYR A 122 0.45 16.04 4.38
C TYR A 122 -0.51 17.18 4.79
N LEU A 123 -0.49 17.60 6.06
CA LEU A 123 -1.28 18.74 6.54
C LEU A 123 -0.78 20.07 5.94
N ALA A 124 0.54 20.25 5.80
CA ALA A 124 1.13 21.44 5.19
C ALA A 124 0.86 21.52 3.68
N ALA A 125 0.88 20.38 2.97
CA ALA A 125 0.63 20.31 1.53
C ALA A 125 -0.87 20.35 1.17
N GLY A 126 -1.76 20.01 2.11
CA GLY A 126 -3.21 20.10 1.93
C GLY A 126 -3.81 21.47 2.26
N ALA A 127 -3.00 22.45 2.67
CA ALA A 127 -3.39 23.82 2.98
C ALA A 127 -3.24 24.80 1.79
N ILE A 128 -3.07 24.29 0.58
CA ILE A 128 -2.97 25.04 -0.69
C ILE A 128 -4.10 24.60 -1.62
#